data_AF-A0A7W2UPP6-F1
#
_entry.id   AF-A0A7W2UPP6-F1
#
_cell.length_a   1.000
_cell.length_b   1.000
_cell.length_c   1.000
_cell.angle_alpha   90.00
_cell.angle_beta   90.00
_cell.angle_gamma   90.00
#
_symmetry.space_group_name_H-M   'P 1'
#
loop_
_entity.id
_entity.type
_entity.pdbx_description
1 polymer ?
#
loop_
_entity_poly.entity_id
_entity_poly.type
_entity_poly.pdbx_seq_one_letter_code
_entity_poly.pdbx_strand_id
1 'polypeptide(L)'
;MRRSLLHHSAGHHLIPWGRFCYGPTAESYAQLFQRCRRGEMFTHPIAVLGAVQRVNRDRQDRPYIALALNVPAADGAFHVAVRSEHPTLIEPLVPGTHVLAVGAGWEVFNGGHLPQLRMWAGEHWQLAYWTADEDQATPPRCPPPVTAAQRGHAQAGQPAAGVPPRPEQPPAVPADATPAQPWQGPPLPPFPPPGPGEDGRRGALRRWLKRARRRA
;
A
#
# COMPACT_ATOMS: atom_id res chain seq x y z
N MET A 1 -11.93 -29.96 -38.82
CA MET A 1 -11.68 -29.76 -37.38
C MET A 1 -11.88 -28.27 -37.04
N ARG A 2 -13.06 -27.90 -36.53
CA ARG A 2 -13.39 -26.51 -36.16
C ARG A 2 -12.99 -26.28 -34.70
N ARG A 3 -12.06 -25.34 -34.47
CA ARG A 3 -11.74 -24.83 -33.13
C ARG A 3 -12.93 -24.02 -32.61
N SER A 4 -13.62 -24.56 -31.62
CA SER A 4 -14.63 -23.83 -30.86
C SER A 4 -13.91 -22.83 -29.95
N LEU A 5 -13.90 -21.57 -30.36
CA LEU A 5 -13.51 -20.45 -29.51
C LEU A 5 -14.66 -20.21 -28.54
N LEU A 6 -14.58 -20.80 -27.35
CA LEU A 6 -15.45 -20.44 -26.24
C LEU A 6 -15.10 -19.02 -25.80
N HIS A 7 -15.85 -18.07 -26.34
CA HIS A 7 -16.02 -16.75 -25.76
C HIS A 7 -16.35 -16.92 -24.28
N HIS A 8 -15.36 -16.64 -23.42
CA HIS A 8 -15.64 -16.33 -22.03
C HIS A 8 -16.36 -14.98 -22.05
N SER A 9 -17.69 -15.03 -22.17
CA SER A 9 -18.52 -13.91 -21.77
C SER A 9 -18.17 -13.62 -20.33
N ALA A 10 -17.47 -12.51 -20.09
CA ALA A 10 -17.22 -11.97 -18.77
C ALA A 10 -18.59 -11.59 -18.18
N GLY A 11 -19.26 -12.55 -17.55
CA GLY A 11 -20.49 -12.30 -16.81
C GLY A 11 -20.19 -11.28 -15.73
N HIS A 12 -20.94 -10.17 -15.73
CA HIS A 12 -20.89 -9.18 -14.65
C HIS A 12 -21.45 -9.83 -13.38
N HIS A 13 -20.59 -10.52 -12.63
CA HIS A 13 -20.97 -11.08 -11.35
C HIS A 13 -21.08 -9.96 -10.32
N LEU A 14 -22.31 -9.68 -9.87
CA LEU A 14 -22.57 -8.78 -8.76
C LEU A 14 -21.90 -9.33 -7.49
N ILE A 15 -21.14 -8.49 -6.81
CA ILE A 15 -20.52 -8.85 -5.53
C ILE A 15 -21.60 -8.74 -4.45
N PRO A 16 -21.88 -9.80 -3.67
CA PRO A 16 -22.83 -9.71 -2.56
C PRO A 16 -22.41 -8.63 -1.56
N TRP A 17 -23.37 -7.86 -1.05
CA TRP A 17 -23.09 -6.76 -0.13
C TRP A 17 -22.24 -7.17 1.07
N GLY A 18 -22.55 -8.32 1.71
CA GLY A 18 -21.78 -8.85 2.84
C GLY A 18 -20.36 -9.35 2.51
N ARG A 19 -19.96 -9.35 1.22
CA ARG A 19 -18.56 -9.58 0.80
C ARG A 19 -17.83 -8.28 0.45
N PHE A 20 -18.56 -7.19 0.27
CA PHE A 20 -18.06 -5.87 -0.07
C PHE A 20 -17.97 -4.96 1.17
N CYS A 21 -18.98 -4.96 2.03
CA CYS A 21 -19.11 -4.06 3.17
C CYS A 21 -19.13 -4.82 4.50
N TYR A 22 -18.33 -4.37 5.45
CA TYR A 22 -18.22 -4.94 6.79
C TYR A 22 -18.41 -3.87 7.88
N GLY A 23 -18.83 -4.30 9.08
CA GLY A 23 -19.19 -3.44 10.20
C GLY A 23 -20.64 -2.93 10.16
N PRO A 24 -21.09 -2.22 11.21
CA PRO A 24 -20.34 -1.87 12.43
C PRO A 24 -20.40 -2.96 13.52
N THR A 25 -20.95 -4.14 13.22
CA THR A 25 -21.09 -5.21 14.22
C THR A 25 -19.80 -6.01 14.39
N ALA A 26 -19.59 -6.54 15.59
CA ALA A 26 -18.44 -7.39 15.91
C ALA A 26 -18.36 -8.64 15.02
N GLU A 27 -19.50 -9.29 14.74
CA GLU A 27 -19.58 -10.44 13.85
C GLU A 27 -19.09 -10.10 12.44
N SER A 28 -19.54 -8.97 11.89
CA SER A 28 -19.15 -8.55 10.55
C SER A 28 -17.64 -8.27 10.48
N TYR A 29 -17.07 -7.57 11.46
CA TYR A 29 -15.61 -7.40 11.53
C TYR A 29 -14.87 -8.73 11.66
N ALA A 30 -15.37 -9.66 12.47
CA ALA A 30 -14.76 -10.97 12.66
C ALA A 30 -14.74 -11.77 11.36
N GLN A 31 -15.78 -11.69 10.53
CA GLN A 31 -15.81 -12.32 9.21
C GLN A 31 -14.69 -11.79 8.30
N LEU A 32 -14.49 -10.47 8.23
CA LEU A 32 -13.39 -9.87 7.46
C LEU A 32 -12.02 -10.26 8.04
N PHE A 33 -11.86 -10.22 9.36
CA PHE A 33 -10.64 -10.62 10.04
C PHE A 33 -10.24 -12.07 9.69
N GLN A 34 -11.20 -13.01 9.75
CA GLN A 34 -10.96 -14.41 9.41
C GLN A 34 -10.65 -14.61 7.92
N ARG A 35 -11.24 -13.79 7.04
CA ARG A 35 -10.93 -13.80 5.62
C ARG A 35 -9.48 -13.36 5.36
N CYS A 36 -9.05 -12.26 5.98
CA CYS A 36 -7.67 -11.79 5.92
C CYS A 36 -6.68 -12.81 6.50
N ARG A 37 -7.00 -13.44 7.64
CA ARG A 37 -6.14 -14.48 8.25
C ARG A 37 -5.94 -15.71 7.38
N ARG A 38 -6.96 -16.08 6.60
CA ARG A 38 -6.87 -17.18 5.62
C ARG A 38 -6.07 -16.82 4.38
N GLY A 39 -5.62 -15.56 4.25
CA GLY A 39 -4.88 -15.09 3.09
C GLY A 39 -5.73 -15.03 1.82
N GLU A 40 -7.05 -14.91 1.96
CA GLU A 40 -7.93 -14.77 0.80
C GLU A 40 -7.64 -13.44 0.10
N MET A 41 -7.32 -13.50 -1.20
CA MET A 41 -7.14 -12.29 -1.99
C MET A 41 -8.46 -11.56 -2.22
N PHE A 42 -8.42 -10.24 -2.07
CA PHE A 42 -9.52 -9.37 -2.49
C PHE A 42 -9.44 -9.10 -3.99
N THR A 43 -10.50 -9.46 -4.72
CA THR A 43 -10.63 -9.15 -6.15
C THR A 43 -11.29 -7.79 -6.41
N HIS A 44 -11.69 -7.10 -5.35
CA HIS A 44 -12.40 -5.82 -5.35
C HIS A 44 -12.08 -5.04 -4.06
N PRO A 45 -12.25 -3.71 -4.04
CA PRO A 45 -12.13 -2.93 -2.81
C PRO A 45 -13.14 -3.40 -1.76
N ILE A 46 -12.74 -3.35 -0.50
CA ILE A 46 -13.58 -3.69 0.65
C ILE A 46 -13.86 -2.41 1.43
N ALA A 47 -15.13 -2.22 1.78
CA ALA A 47 -15.62 -1.15 2.62
C ALA A 47 -15.74 -1.63 4.07
N VAL A 48 -15.25 -0.84 5.02
CA VAL A 48 -15.40 -1.07 6.46
C VAL A 48 -16.03 0.17 7.08
N LEU A 49 -17.22 -0.02 7.63
CA LEU A 49 -17.99 0.98 8.35
C LEU A 49 -17.70 0.88 9.85
N GLY A 50 -17.49 2.00 10.53
CA GLY A 50 -17.41 2.05 11.99
C GLY A 50 -17.46 3.48 12.52
N ALA A 51 -17.55 3.63 13.84
CA ALA A 51 -17.38 4.91 14.52
C ALA A 51 -15.96 4.97 15.11
N VAL A 52 -15.29 6.10 14.99
CA VAL A 52 -13.97 6.29 15.58
C VAL A 52 -14.10 6.15 17.10
N GLN A 53 -13.44 5.15 17.68
CA GLN A 53 -13.36 4.99 19.13
C GLN A 53 -12.14 5.71 19.70
N ARG A 54 -11.05 5.76 18.92
CA ARG A 54 -9.79 6.36 19.35
C ARG A 54 -8.98 6.88 18.17
N VAL A 55 -8.29 7.99 18.38
CA VAL A 55 -7.26 8.53 17.49
C VAL A 55 -5.92 8.38 18.21
N ASN A 56 -4.90 7.89 17.51
CA ASN A 56 -3.58 7.64 18.08
C ASN A 56 -2.49 7.91 17.04
N ARG A 57 -1.24 7.84 17.48
CA ARG A 57 -0.05 7.79 16.63
C ARG A 57 0.73 6.50 16.84
N ASP A 58 1.35 6.00 15.78
CA ASP A 58 2.22 4.83 15.87
C ASP A 58 3.65 5.20 16.34
N ARG A 59 4.56 4.24 16.37
CA ARG A 59 5.94 4.46 16.82
C ARG A 59 6.74 5.39 15.89
N GLN A 60 6.27 5.58 14.66
CA GLN A 60 6.83 6.50 13.68
C GLN A 60 6.05 7.82 13.64
N ASP A 61 5.25 8.11 14.68
CA ASP A 61 4.43 9.32 14.80
C ASP A 61 3.36 9.46 13.70
N ARG A 62 3.02 8.38 12.98
CA ARG A 62 1.99 8.40 11.94
C ARG A 62 0.60 8.26 12.55
N PRO A 63 -0.38 9.08 12.16
CA PRO A 63 -1.70 9.04 12.75
C PRO A 63 -2.51 7.84 12.26
N TYR A 64 -3.36 7.33 13.14
CA TYR A 64 -4.34 6.31 12.83
C TYR A 64 -5.57 6.43 13.71
N ILE A 65 -6.69 5.92 13.20
CA ILE A 65 -7.94 5.75 13.97
C ILE A 65 -8.20 4.29 14.25
N ALA A 66 -8.79 4.00 15.40
CA ALA A 66 -9.40 2.71 15.70
C ALA A 66 -10.92 2.84 15.56
N LEU A 67 -11.50 2.02 14.68
CA LEU A 67 -12.94 1.95 14.44
C LEU A 67 -13.64 0.98 15.41
N ALA A 68 -12.91 -0.01 15.90
CA ALA A 68 -13.42 -0.96 16.89
C ALA A 68 -12.28 -1.49 17.76
N LEU A 69 -12.52 -1.58 19.06
CA LEU A 69 -11.59 -2.10 20.05
C LEU A 69 -12.10 -3.43 20.62
N ASN A 70 -11.16 -4.34 20.95
CA ASN A 70 -11.43 -5.64 21.57
C ASN A 70 -12.54 -6.46 20.89
N VAL A 71 -12.58 -6.46 19.56
CA VAL A 71 -13.57 -7.23 18.79
C VAL A 71 -13.33 -8.72 19.03
N PRO A 72 -14.32 -9.49 19.51
CA PRO A 72 -14.17 -10.92 19.73
C PRO A 72 -13.88 -11.68 18.42
N ALA A 73 -12.97 -12.66 18.50
CA ALA A 73 -12.67 -13.63 17.45
C ALA A 73 -12.46 -15.01 18.08
N ALA A 74 -12.45 -16.07 17.26
CA ALA A 74 -12.28 -17.45 17.72
C ALA A 74 -11.02 -17.66 18.60
N ASP A 75 -9.93 -16.95 18.29
CA ASP A 75 -8.63 -17.10 18.97
C ASP A 75 -8.28 -15.90 19.88
N GLY A 76 -9.29 -15.14 20.36
CA GLY A 76 -9.09 -14.01 21.26
C GLY A 76 -9.81 -12.74 20.82
N ALA A 77 -9.11 -11.62 20.81
CA ALA A 77 -9.67 -10.33 20.39
C ALA A 77 -8.74 -9.58 19.44
N PHE A 78 -9.30 -8.66 18.66
CA PHE A 78 -8.52 -7.82 17.74
C PHE A 78 -9.07 -6.39 17.69
N HIS A 79 -8.33 -5.49 17.05
CA HIS A 79 -8.77 -4.12 16.76
C HIS A 79 -9.00 -3.92 15.26
N VAL A 80 -9.89 -3.00 14.92
CA VAL A 80 -10.06 -2.51 13.54
C VAL A 80 -9.48 -1.11 13.45
N ALA A 81 -8.54 -0.88 12.54
CA ALA A 81 -7.84 0.39 12.43
C ALA A 81 -7.66 0.87 10.99
N VAL A 82 -7.65 2.19 10.80
CA VAL A 82 -7.30 2.83 9.54
C VAL A 82 -6.11 3.74 9.78
N ARG A 83 -5.06 3.58 8.97
CA ARG A 83 -3.79 4.29 9.08
C ARG A 83 -3.57 5.15 7.84
N SER A 84 -2.73 6.17 7.94
CA SER A 84 -2.25 6.90 6.77
C SER A 84 -0.82 7.40 6.98
N GLU A 85 -0.09 7.55 5.87
CA GLU A 85 1.16 8.32 5.85
C GLU A 85 0.90 9.83 5.70
N HIS A 86 -0.35 10.22 5.39
CA HIS A 86 -0.77 11.60 5.19
C HIS A 86 -1.67 12.03 6.35
N PRO A 87 -1.15 12.82 7.32
CA PRO A 87 -1.93 13.24 8.49
C PRO A 87 -3.25 13.91 8.14
N THR A 88 -3.30 14.67 7.05
CA THR A 88 -4.51 15.34 6.56
C THR A 88 -5.68 14.42 6.24
N LEU A 89 -5.44 13.12 6.04
CA LEU A 89 -6.50 12.12 5.85
C LEU A 89 -7.13 11.67 7.17
N ILE A 90 -6.40 11.79 8.28
CA ILE A 90 -6.80 11.30 9.61
C ILE A 90 -7.20 12.44 10.55
N GLU A 91 -6.54 13.60 10.46
CA GLU A 91 -6.79 14.78 11.30
C GLU A 91 -8.26 15.23 11.43
N PRO A 92 -9.10 15.16 10.37
CA PRO A 92 -10.52 15.51 10.50
C PRO A 92 -11.34 14.52 11.34
N LEU A 93 -10.79 13.35 11.67
CA LEU A 93 -11.50 12.24 12.28
C LEU A 93 -11.27 12.23 13.78
N VAL A 94 -12.33 12.44 14.55
CA VAL A 94 -12.31 12.48 16.02
C VAL A 94 -13.18 11.37 16.60
N PRO A 95 -13.04 11.00 17.88
CA PRO A 95 -13.93 10.01 18.50
C PRO A 95 -15.41 10.37 18.29
N GLY A 96 -16.22 9.37 17.95
CA GLY A 96 -17.64 9.53 17.59
C GLY A 96 -17.90 9.79 16.10
N THR A 97 -16.91 10.19 15.31
CA THR A 97 -17.09 10.33 13.85
C THR A 97 -17.35 8.97 13.20
N HIS A 98 -18.41 8.86 12.40
CA HIS A 98 -18.66 7.69 11.56
C HIS A 98 -17.78 7.74 10.32
N VAL A 99 -17.19 6.60 9.97
CA VAL A 99 -16.25 6.47 8.87
C VAL A 99 -16.59 5.23 8.05
N LEU A 100 -16.65 5.42 6.73
CA LEU A 100 -16.61 4.36 5.73
C LEU A 100 -15.23 4.36 5.07
N ALA A 101 -14.44 3.33 5.34
CA ALA A 101 -13.10 3.16 4.80
C ALA A 101 -13.10 2.12 3.67
N VAL A 102 -12.69 2.52 2.46
CA VAL A 102 -12.77 1.70 1.24
C VAL A 102 -11.37 1.47 0.66
N GLY A 103 -10.99 0.21 0.50
CA GLY A 103 -9.72 -0.14 -0.13
C GLY A 103 -9.48 -1.63 -0.25
N ALA A 104 -8.51 -2.01 -1.09
CA ALA A 104 -8.08 -3.41 -1.23
C ALA A 104 -7.00 -3.81 -0.22
N GLY A 105 -6.42 -2.85 0.51
CA GLY A 105 -5.25 -3.04 1.38
C GLY A 105 -5.57 -3.47 2.82
N TRP A 106 -6.63 -4.26 3.03
CA TRP A 106 -6.95 -4.79 4.36
C TRP A 106 -6.04 -5.97 4.70
N GLU A 107 -5.41 -5.94 5.87
CA GLU A 107 -4.51 -6.99 6.32
C GLU A 107 -4.58 -7.18 7.84
N VAL A 108 -4.09 -8.33 8.33
CA VAL A 108 -3.92 -8.58 9.76
C VAL A 108 -2.48 -8.33 10.16
N PHE A 109 -2.30 -7.41 11.10
CA PHE A 109 -1.01 -7.08 11.69
C PHE A 109 -0.91 -7.59 13.13
N ASN A 110 0.11 -8.39 13.42
CA ASN A 110 0.30 -9.06 14.72
C ASN A 110 1.38 -8.40 15.61
N GLY A 111 1.77 -7.15 15.34
CA GLY A 111 2.89 -6.51 16.05
C GLY A 111 2.56 -5.79 17.36
N GLY A 112 1.36 -5.99 17.92
CA GLY A 112 0.90 -5.38 19.17
C GLY A 112 0.45 -6.42 20.20
N HIS A 113 -0.10 -5.97 21.34
CA HIS A 113 -0.68 -6.88 22.34
C HIS A 113 -1.86 -7.67 21.78
N LEU A 114 -2.67 -7.03 20.93
CA LEU A 114 -3.73 -7.66 20.14
C LEU A 114 -3.47 -7.48 18.64
N PRO A 115 -3.86 -8.45 17.80
CA PRO A 115 -3.88 -8.27 16.36
C PRO A 115 -4.71 -7.06 15.92
N GLN A 116 -4.35 -6.46 14.80
CA GLN A 116 -5.12 -5.39 14.17
C GLN A 116 -5.53 -5.81 12.75
N LEU A 117 -6.83 -5.79 12.47
CA LEU A 117 -7.34 -5.68 11.11
C LEU A 117 -7.14 -4.23 10.66
N ARG A 118 -6.24 -3.98 9.72
CA ARG A 118 -5.87 -2.62 9.34
C ARG A 118 -5.90 -2.38 7.83
N MET A 119 -6.14 -1.13 7.47
CA MET A 119 -5.95 -0.61 6.12
C MET A 119 -5.03 0.62 6.15
N TRP A 120 -4.22 0.80 5.10
CA TRP A 120 -3.49 2.04 4.83
C TRP A 120 -4.24 2.87 3.79
N ALA A 121 -4.74 4.03 4.20
CA ALA A 121 -5.33 5.04 3.31
C ALA A 121 -4.20 5.94 2.76
N GLY A 122 -4.05 5.95 1.44
CA GLY A 122 -3.16 6.85 0.71
C GLY A 122 -3.90 7.94 -0.07
N GLU A 123 -5.19 7.76 -0.31
CA GLU A 123 -6.00 8.66 -1.13
C GLU A 123 -7.26 9.09 -0.38
N HIS A 124 -7.69 10.34 -0.61
CA HIS A 124 -8.84 10.90 0.09
C HIS A 124 -10.17 10.19 -0.18
N TRP A 125 -10.38 9.67 -1.40
CA TRP A 125 -11.61 8.96 -1.77
C TRP A 125 -11.77 7.63 -1.03
N GLN A 126 -10.70 7.12 -0.39
CA GLN A 126 -10.76 5.90 0.40
C GLN A 126 -11.47 6.10 1.74
N LEU A 127 -11.74 7.34 2.14
CA LEU A 127 -12.40 7.66 3.41
C LEU A 127 -13.60 8.57 3.13
N ALA A 128 -14.77 8.16 3.59
CA ALA A 128 -15.92 9.04 3.75
C ALA A 128 -16.27 9.09 5.24
N TYR A 129 -16.62 10.26 5.75
CA TYR A 129 -16.97 10.45 7.15
C TYR A 129 -18.14 11.40 7.35
N TRP A 130 -18.86 11.21 8.44
CA TRP A 130 -19.96 12.06 8.89
C TRP A 130 -20.07 11.99 10.41
N THR A 131 -20.68 13.00 11.01
CA THR A 131 -21.18 12.92 12.38
C THR A 131 -22.67 12.58 12.37
N ALA A 132 -23.11 11.85 13.39
CA ALA A 132 -24.50 11.57 13.65
C ALA A 132 -24.78 11.96 15.10
N ASP A 133 -25.66 12.95 15.29
CA ASP A 133 -26.27 13.27 16.57
C ASP A 133 -27.63 12.56 16.64
N GLU A 134 -28.28 12.51 17.82
CA GLU A 134 -29.41 11.62 18.14
C GLU A 134 -30.51 11.56 17.05
N ASP A 135 -30.78 12.67 16.35
CA ASP A 135 -31.81 12.73 15.30
C ASP A 135 -31.32 13.18 13.92
N GLN A 136 -30.02 13.47 13.74
CA GLN A 136 -29.52 14.04 12.49
C GLN A 136 -28.11 13.58 12.13
N ALA A 137 -27.97 13.01 10.94
CA ALA A 137 -26.69 12.75 10.31
C ALA A 137 -26.30 13.92 9.38
N THR A 138 -25.05 14.35 9.49
CA THR A 138 -24.45 15.28 8.51
C THR A 138 -24.24 14.58 7.16
N PRO A 139 -24.26 15.32 6.03
CA PRO A 139 -23.89 14.75 4.75
C PRO A 139 -22.46 14.19 4.78
N PRO A 140 -22.21 13.00 4.20
CA PRO A 140 -20.88 12.40 4.19
C PRO A 140 -19.90 13.27 3.40
N ARG A 141 -18.66 13.34 3.88
CA ARG A 141 -17.57 14.12 3.31
C ARG A 141 -16.33 13.25 3.17
N CYS A 142 -15.48 13.57 2.20
CA CYS A 142 -14.14 12.99 2.12
C CYS A 142 -13.13 13.94 2.77
N PRO A 143 -12.00 13.44 3.30
CA PRO A 143 -10.88 14.30 3.65
C PRO A 143 -10.39 15.11 2.45
N PRO A 144 -9.63 16.21 2.66
CA PRO A 144 -9.01 16.93 1.57
C PRO A 144 -8.09 16.02 0.71
N PRO A 145 -8.05 16.21 -0.62
CA PRO A 145 -7.11 15.49 -1.49
C PRO A 145 -5.65 15.67 -1.06
N VAL A 146 -4.86 14.60 -1.16
CA VAL A 146 -3.43 14.64 -0.88
C VAL A 146 -2.72 15.39 -2.03
N THR A 147 -2.02 16.46 -1.68
CA THR A 147 -1.29 17.28 -2.66
C THR A 147 -0.08 16.54 -3.22
N ALA A 148 0.40 16.93 -4.41
CA ALA A 148 1.60 16.33 -5.00
C ALA A 148 2.84 16.49 -4.10
N ALA A 149 2.96 17.61 -3.40
CA ALA A 149 4.04 17.85 -2.44
C ALA A 149 4.02 16.84 -1.29
N GLN A 150 2.85 16.57 -0.72
CA GLN A 150 2.68 15.59 0.36
C GLN A 150 2.99 14.15 -0.10
N ARG A 151 2.67 13.81 -1.36
CA ARG A 151 3.05 12.51 -1.95
C ARG A 151 4.57 12.35 -2.09
N GLY A 152 5.27 13.42 -2.49
CA GLY A 152 6.74 13.42 -2.59
C GLY A 152 7.46 13.17 -1.27
N HIS A 153 6.95 13.74 -0.16
CA HIS A 153 7.54 13.54 1.17
C HIS A 153 7.36 12.12 1.71
N ALA A 154 6.26 11.43 1.39
CA ALA A 154 6.06 10.04 1.77
C ALA A 154 7.05 9.09 1.08
N GLN A 155 7.40 9.39 -0.19
CA GLN A 155 8.36 8.57 -0.95
C GLN A 155 9.82 8.86 -0.60
N ALA A 156 10.16 10.08 -0.19
CA ALA A 156 11.53 10.49 0.13
C ALA A 156 12.11 9.84 1.40
N GLY A 157 11.28 9.19 2.23
CA GLY A 157 11.71 8.44 3.42
C GLY A 157 12.25 7.04 3.10
N GLN A 158 12.19 6.58 1.86
CA GLN A 158 12.88 5.35 1.45
C GLN A 158 14.36 5.68 1.19
N PRO A 159 15.32 5.06 1.90
CA PRO A 159 16.72 5.23 1.56
C PRO A 159 16.90 4.82 0.10
N ALA A 160 17.45 5.73 -0.71
CA ALA A 160 17.86 5.44 -2.07
C ALA A 160 18.69 4.15 -2.03
N ALA A 161 18.24 3.13 -2.78
CA ALA A 161 18.99 1.89 -2.94
C ALA A 161 20.43 2.26 -3.31
N GLY A 162 21.37 1.78 -2.50
CA GLY A 162 22.75 2.24 -2.46
C GLY A 162 23.37 2.45 -3.83
N VAL A 163 23.84 3.68 -4.05
CA VAL A 163 24.93 3.92 -5.00
C VAL A 163 26.10 3.07 -4.50
N PRO A 164 26.63 2.13 -5.30
CA PRO A 164 27.79 1.35 -4.89
C PRO A 164 28.98 2.30 -4.62
N PRO A 165 29.77 2.08 -3.55
CA PRO A 165 30.89 2.94 -3.24
C PRO A 165 31.91 2.91 -4.38
N ARG A 166 32.30 4.11 -4.81
CA ARG A 166 33.41 4.35 -5.74
C ARG A 166 34.69 3.78 -5.13
N PRO A 167 35.49 2.98 -5.86
CA PRO A 167 36.78 2.52 -5.35
C PRO A 167 37.71 3.70 -5.04
N GLU A 168 38.27 3.70 -3.83
CA GLU A 168 39.34 4.60 -3.39
C GLU A 168 40.58 4.43 -4.28
N GLN A 169 41.03 5.53 -4.91
CA GLN A 169 42.36 5.59 -5.52
C GLN A 169 43.38 6.05 -4.46
N PRO A 170 44.55 5.39 -4.36
CA PRO A 170 45.59 5.74 -3.38
C PRO A 170 46.26 7.09 -3.68
N PRO A 171 46.91 7.71 -2.68
CA PRO A 171 47.34 9.11 -2.74
C PRO A 171 48.61 9.30 -3.58
N ALA A 172 48.60 10.27 -4.50
CA ALA A 172 49.79 10.78 -5.16
C ALA A 172 50.21 12.12 -4.55
N VAL A 173 51.46 12.18 -4.11
CA VAL A 173 52.18 13.29 -3.47
C VAL A 173 52.64 14.27 -4.59
N PRO A 174 52.88 15.57 -4.32
CA PRO A 174 52.64 16.66 -5.27
C PRO A 174 53.86 16.97 -6.15
N ALA A 175 53.61 17.54 -7.34
CA ALA A 175 54.63 18.16 -8.16
C ALA A 175 54.16 19.52 -8.68
N ASP A 176 55.06 20.47 -8.52
CA ASP A 176 54.99 21.89 -8.84
C ASP A 176 54.78 22.20 -10.33
N ALA A 177 54.08 23.31 -10.54
CA ALA A 177 54.27 24.39 -11.52
C ALA A 177 54.37 24.15 -13.04
N THR A 178 53.71 25.12 -13.72
CA THR A 178 54.01 25.75 -15.02
C THR A 178 53.35 25.22 -16.32
N PRO A 179 53.11 26.07 -17.36
CA PRO A 179 51.78 26.29 -17.91
C PRO A 179 51.67 26.10 -19.44
N ALA A 180 50.45 26.34 -19.95
CA ALA A 180 50.07 26.65 -21.34
C ALA A 180 49.98 25.49 -22.36
N GLN A 181 48.77 25.24 -22.86
CA GLN A 181 48.31 25.68 -24.20
C GLN A 181 46.94 25.06 -24.57
N PRO A 182 46.18 25.69 -25.50
CA PRO A 182 44.79 25.31 -25.81
C PRO A 182 44.74 24.12 -26.78
N TRP A 183 44.03 23.06 -26.40
CA TRP A 183 43.85 21.88 -27.25
C TRP A 183 42.49 21.92 -27.97
N GLN A 184 42.58 21.84 -29.30
CA GLN A 184 41.49 21.63 -30.24
C GLN A 184 40.96 20.19 -30.07
N GLY A 185 39.66 20.05 -29.82
CA GLY A 185 39.03 18.75 -29.60
C GLY A 185 38.86 17.96 -30.91
N PRO A 186 39.13 16.64 -30.93
CA PRO A 186 38.78 15.77 -32.05
C PRO A 186 37.27 15.45 -32.10
N PRO A 187 36.72 15.09 -33.28
CA PRO A 187 35.29 14.94 -33.51
C PRO A 187 34.66 13.72 -32.79
N LEU A 188 33.40 13.86 -32.40
CA LEU A 188 32.60 12.83 -31.75
C LEU A 188 32.37 11.60 -32.66
N PRO A 189 32.37 10.37 -32.11
CA PRO A 189 32.01 9.17 -32.87
C PRO A 189 30.48 9.07 -33.12
N PRO A 190 30.05 8.41 -34.21
CA PRO A 190 28.64 8.22 -34.54
C PRO A 190 27.94 7.19 -33.65
N PHE A 191 26.64 7.39 -33.45
CA PHE A 191 25.73 6.49 -32.72
C PHE A 191 25.62 5.09 -33.38
N PRO A 192 25.52 4.00 -32.61
CA PRO A 192 25.22 2.67 -33.14
C PRO A 192 23.73 2.51 -33.50
N PRO A 193 23.39 1.74 -34.56
CA PRO A 193 22.01 1.49 -34.97
C PRO A 193 21.29 0.47 -34.06
N PRO A 194 19.93 0.43 -34.09
CA PRO A 194 19.13 -0.51 -33.30
C PRO A 194 19.31 -1.95 -33.77
N GLY A 195 19.63 -2.85 -32.84
CA GLY A 195 19.75 -4.29 -33.11
C GLY A 195 18.38 -4.95 -33.33
N PRO A 196 18.26 -5.91 -34.28
CA PRO A 196 17.07 -6.71 -34.48
C PRO A 196 16.93 -7.77 -33.38
N GLY A 197 15.69 -8.19 -33.15
CA GLY A 197 15.25 -8.90 -31.95
C GLY A 197 15.95 -10.23 -31.66
N GLU A 198 15.90 -10.59 -30.38
CA GLU A 198 15.97 -11.97 -29.96
C GLU A 198 15.06 -12.20 -28.74
N ASP A 199 13.99 -12.91 -29.07
CA ASP A 199 13.22 -13.81 -28.26
C ASP A 199 13.81 -14.25 -26.90
N GLY A 200 12.90 -14.33 -25.93
CA GLY A 200 12.77 -15.62 -25.25
C GLY A 200 13.69 -15.87 -24.07
N ARG A 201 13.75 -14.96 -23.08
CA ARG A 201 14.17 -15.29 -21.71
C ARG A 201 13.14 -16.15 -20.95
N ARG A 202 12.70 -17.25 -21.57
CA ARG A 202 12.14 -18.45 -20.93
C ARG A 202 13.28 -19.16 -20.18
N GLY A 203 13.61 -18.70 -18.97
CA GLY A 203 14.69 -19.35 -18.20
C GLY A 203 14.74 -19.12 -16.69
N ALA A 204 13.85 -18.31 -16.11
CA ALA A 204 13.91 -17.96 -14.69
C ALA A 204 12.78 -18.58 -13.82
N LEU A 205 11.58 -18.83 -14.37
CA LEU A 205 10.43 -19.28 -13.56
C LEU A 205 10.46 -20.76 -13.14
N ARG A 206 11.26 -21.61 -13.81
CA ARG A 206 11.36 -23.06 -13.48
C ARG A 206 12.26 -23.37 -12.28
N ARG A 207 13.01 -22.39 -11.73
CA ARG A 207 13.92 -22.61 -10.60
C ARG A 207 13.32 -22.32 -9.22
N TRP A 208 12.17 -21.64 -9.14
CA TRP A 208 11.50 -21.36 -7.86
C TRP A 208 10.60 -22.51 -7.39
N LEU A 209 9.93 -23.20 -8.33
CA LEU A 209 9.02 -24.32 -8.04
C LEU A 209 9.68 -25.62 -7.52
N LYS A 210 11.03 -25.70 -7.47
CA LYS A 210 11.75 -26.86 -6.89
C LYS A 210 12.15 -26.69 -5.42
N ARG A 211 12.02 -25.50 -4.80
CA ARG A 211 12.36 -25.28 -3.37
C ARG A 211 11.17 -25.35 -2.42
N ALA A 212 9.93 -25.23 -2.90
CA ALA A 212 8.73 -25.25 -2.05
C ALA A 212 8.23 -26.67 -1.68
N ARG A 213 8.91 -27.74 -2.09
CA ARG A 213 8.53 -29.14 -1.81
C ARG A 213 9.44 -29.89 -0.83
N ARG A 214 10.32 -29.18 -0.11
CA ARG A 214 11.26 -29.76 0.88
C ARG A 214 11.14 -29.18 2.30
N ARG A 215 10.01 -28.53 2.62
CA ARG A 215 9.67 -28.11 3.99
C ARG A 215 8.20 -28.40 4.32
N ALA A 216 7.67 -29.45 3.72
CA ALA A 216 6.58 -30.24 4.31
C ALA A 216 7.24 -31.37 5.09
#